data_AF-A0A3D3CEE2-F1
#
_entry.id   AF-A0A3D3CEE2-F1
#
_cell.length_a   1.000
_cell.length_b   1.000
_cell.length_c   1.000
_cell.angle_alpha   90.00
_cell.angle_beta   90.00
_cell.angle_gamma   90.00
#
_symmetry.space_group_name_H-M   'P 1'
#
loop_
_entity.id
_entity.type
_entity.pdbx_description
1 polymer ?
#
loop_
_entity_poly.entity_id
_entity_poly.type
_entity_poly.pdbx_seq_one_letter_code
_entity_poly.pdbx_strand_id
1 'polypeptide(L)' 'MHQDGNSFDGAPLHAARFIERPNRFLVRCQLGDELIEAYLPNPGRLWELLLPGSTLYVAEAAPSSPRTTRYTVIGGERYG' A
#
# COMPACT_ATOMS: atom_id res chain seq x y z
N MET A 1 19.39 -15.53 9.18
CA MET A 1 18.92 -14.20 8.72
C MET A 1 17.41 -14.21 8.85
N HIS A 2 16.89 -13.85 10.03
CA HIS A 2 15.45 -13.80 10.29
C HIS A 2 15.02 -12.35 10.13
N GLN A 3 14.17 -12.06 9.14
CA GLN A 3 13.46 -10.79 9.04
C GLN A 3 11.95 -11.07 9.11
N ASP A 4 11.52 -11.71 10.20
CA ASP A 4 10.11 -11.98 10.46
C ASP A 4 9.58 -10.85 11.35
N GLY A 5 9.37 -9.69 10.75
CA GLY A 5 8.91 -8.49 11.47
C GLY A 5 7.93 -7.59 10.71
N ASN A 6 7.58 -7.94 9.46
CA ASN A 6 6.77 -7.07 8.61
C ASN A 6 5.57 -7.83 8.02
N SER A 7 4.63 -8.22 8.88
CA SER A 7 3.38 -8.85 8.46
C SER A 7 2.18 -8.27 9.21
N PHE A 8 1.08 -8.03 8.50
CA PHE A 8 -0.19 -7.54 9.06
C PHE A 8 -1.24 -8.62 8.82
N ASP A 9 -1.84 -9.13 9.90
CA ASP A 9 -2.76 -10.27 9.85
C ASP A 9 -2.19 -11.50 9.10
N GLY A 10 -0.88 -11.71 9.19
CA GLY A 10 -0.17 -12.81 8.50
C GLY A 10 0.13 -12.55 7.01
N ALA A 11 -0.27 -11.41 6.46
CA ALA A 11 0.08 -10.99 5.11
C ALA A 11 1.42 -10.23 5.08
N PRO A 12 2.32 -10.47 4.10
CA PRO A 12 3.56 -9.71 3.95
C PRO A 12 3.30 -8.21 3.78
N LEU A 13 4.09 -7.38 4.48
CA LEU A 13 4.08 -5.93 4.30
C LEU A 13 5.23 -5.45 3.42
N HIS A 14 4.91 -4.44 2.63
CA HIS A 14 5.84 -3.75 1.77
C HIS A 14 5.71 -2.23 1.97
N ALA A 15 6.84 -1.53 2.00
CA ALA A 15 6.88 -0.08 1.92
C ALA A 15 6.97 0.33 0.44
N ALA A 16 6.03 1.15 -0.02
CA ALA A 16 5.94 1.58 -1.42
C ALA A 16 5.74 3.10 -1.50
N ARG A 17 6.38 3.75 -2.48
CA ARG A 17 6.27 5.19 -2.65
C ARG A 17 4.98 5.55 -3.40
N PHE A 18 4.15 6.41 -2.82
CA PHE A 18 2.94 6.91 -3.46
C PHE A 18 3.27 7.69 -4.75
N ILE A 19 2.58 7.34 -5.85
CA ILE A 19 2.69 8.01 -7.15
C ILE A 19 1.41 8.81 -7.42
N GLU A 20 0.26 8.14 -7.44
CA GLU A 20 -1.03 8.77 -7.72
C GLU A 20 -2.22 8.00 -7.14
N ARG A 21 -3.38 8.66 -7.08
CA ARG A 21 -4.68 8.08 -6.67
C ARG A 21 -5.69 8.23 -7.81
N PRO A 22 -5.75 7.28 -8.76
CA PRO A 22 -6.63 7.40 -9.92
C PRO A 22 -8.12 7.53 -9.56
N ASN A 23 -8.53 6.96 -8.42
CA ASN A 23 -9.88 7.12 -7.88
C ASN A 23 -9.89 6.91 -6.35
N ARG A 24 -11.07 7.07 -5.72
CA ARG A 24 -11.15 7.04 -4.25
C ARG A 24 -10.77 5.70 -3.58
N PHE A 25 -10.63 4.62 -4.35
CA PHE A 25 -10.37 3.26 -3.88
C PHE A 25 -9.07 2.64 -4.42
N LEU A 26 -8.33 3.34 -5.28
CA LEU A 26 -7.15 2.80 -5.94
C LEU A 26 -5.99 3.79 -5.81
N VAL A 27 -4.82 3.29 -5.44
CA VAL A 27 -3.55 4.03 -5.53
C VAL A 27 -2.56 3.26 -6.38
N ARG A 28 -1.64 3.99 -7.00
CA ARG A 28 -0.46 3.45 -7.66
C ARG A 28 0.77 3.81 -6.87
N CYS A 29 1.65 2.83 -6.66
CA CYS A 29 2.84 2.97 -5.85
C CYS A 29 4.05 2.33 -6.52
N GLN A 30 5.24 2.89 -6.27
CA GLN A 30 6.51 2.29 -6.66
C GLN A 30 7.00 1.36 -5.54
N LEU A 31 7.17 0.08 -5.84
CA LEU A 31 7.76 -0.93 -4.95
C LEU A 31 9.02 -1.49 -5.62
N GLY A 32 10.20 -1.05 -5.16
CA GLY A 32 11.45 -1.30 -5.89
C GLY A 32 11.37 -0.71 -7.30
N ASP A 33 11.57 -1.53 -8.33
CA ASP A 33 11.46 -1.13 -9.75
C ASP A 33 10.07 -1.38 -10.36
N GLU A 34 9.11 -1.91 -9.60
CA GLU A 34 7.76 -2.24 -10.07
C GLU A 34 6.72 -1.16 -9.70
N LEU A 35 5.82 -0.84 -10.65
CA LEU A 35 4.63 -0.05 -10.39
C LEU A 35 3.47 -0.98 -10.03
N ILE A 36 2.97 -0.88 -8.80
CA ILE A 36 1.89 -1.72 -8.28
C ILE A 36 0.60 -0.93 -8.09
N GLU A 37 -0.54 -1.63 -8.17
CA GLU A 37 -1.85 -1.12 -7.82
C GLU A 37 -2.30 -1.69 -6.46
N ALA A 38 -2.75 -0.80 -5.57
CA ALA A 38 -3.22 -1.17 -4.24
C ALA A 38 -4.62 -0.62 -3.96
N TYR A 39 -5.46 -1.46 -3.34
CA TYR A 39 -6.78 -1.04 -2.86
C TYR A 39 -6.63 -0.12 -1.64
N LEU A 40 -7.35 1.00 -1.66
CA LEU A 40 -7.42 1.96 -0.57
C LEU A 40 -8.78 1.82 0.14
N PRO A 41 -8.86 1.07 1.25
CA PRO A 41 -10.12 0.79 1.96
C PRO A 41 -10.71 2.02 2.67
N ASN A 42 -9.89 3.06 2.85
CA ASN A 42 -10.32 4.30 3.51
C ASN A 42 -10.54 5.41 2.46
N PRO A 43 -11.78 5.62 1.99
CA PRO A 43 -12.08 6.64 0.98
C PRO A 43 -12.00 8.08 1.52
N GLY A 44 -11.79 8.26 2.83
CA GLY A 44 -11.77 9.54 3.52
C GLY A 44 -10.62 10.48 3.12
N ARG A 45 -10.52 11.60 3.83
CA ARG A 45 -9.58 12.69 3.57
C ARG A 45 -8.18 12.37 4.11
N LEU A 46 -7.43 11.56 3.36
CA LEU A 46 -6.02 11.19 3.58
C LEU A 46 -5.04 12.24 3.02
N TRP A 47 -5.34 13.54 3.10
CA TRP A 47 -4.59 14.58 2.39
C TRP A 47 -3.10 14.61 2.75
N GLU A 48 -2.77 14.39 4.02
CA GLU A 48 -1.39 14.38 4.53
C GLU A 48 -0.64 13.08 4.19
N LEU A 49 -1.36 12.00 3.89
CA LEU A 49 -0.80 10.66 3.62
C LEU A 49 -0.61 10.38 2.12
N LEU A 50 -1.25 11.16 1.26
CA LEU A 50 -1.23 10.99 -0.20
C LEU A 50 -0.58 12.20 -0.90
N LEU A 51 0.46 12.75 -0.28
CA LEU A 51 1.33 13.70 -0.97
C LEU A 51 2.28 12.91 -1.88
N PRO A 52 2.50 13.33 -3.15
CA PRO A 52 3.46 12.68 -4.04
C PRO A 52 4.80 12.43 -3.35
N GLY A 53 5.29 11.20 -3.39
CA GLY A 53 6.54 10.80 -2.74
C GLY A 53 6.40 10.28 -1.30
N SER A 54 5.21 10.33 -0.67
CA SER A 54 4.98 9.76 0.66
C SER A 54 5.12 8.24 0.66
N THR A 55 5.57 7.65 1.77
CA THR A 55 5.62 6.20 1.95
C THR A 55 4.24 5.67 2.33
N LEU A 56 3.75 4.68 1.58
CA LEU A 56 2.58 3.88 1.93
C LEU A 56 3.02 2.47 2.34
N TYR A 57 2.33 1.92 3.33
CA TYR A 57 2.48 0.52 3.72
C TYR A 57 1.35 -0.28 3.08
N VAL A 58 1.73 -1.30 2.30
CA VAL A 58 0.80 -2.18 1.61
C VAL A 58 0.97 -3.62 2.05
N ALA A 59 -0.15 -4.30 2.28
CA ALA A 59 -0.18 -5.73 2.56
C ALA A 59 -0.46 -6.51 1.27
N GLU A 60 0.34 -7.53 0.99
CA GLU A 60 0.15 -8.43 -0.15
C GLU A 60 -0.87 -9.52 0.18
N ALA A 61 -1.90 -9.65 -0.66
CA ALA A 61 -2.86 -10.73 -0.54
C ALA A 61 -2.21 -12.07 -0.91
N ALA A 62 -2.67 -13.15 -0.26
CA ALA A 62 -2.23 -14.50 -0.62
C ALA A 62 -2.49 -14.78 -2.12
N PRO A 63 -1.65 -15.57 -2.81
CA PRO A 63 -1.82 -15.86 -4.23
C PRO A 63 -3.17 -16.45 -4.61
N SER A 64 -3.84 -17.14 -3.67
CA SER A 64 -5.17 -17.73 -3.84
C SER A 64 -6.33 -16.78 -3.51
N SER A 65 -6.07 -15.49 -3.26
CA SER A 65 -7.09 -14.53 -2.87
C SER A 65 -8.04 -14.23 -4.04
N PRO A 66 -9.37 -14.15 -3.83
CA PRO A 66 -10.32 -13.75 -4.86
C PRO A 66 -10.31 -12.24 -5.17
N ARG A 67 -9.41 -11.46 -4.54
CA ARG A 67 -9.33 -10.01 -4.70
C ARG A 67 -8.70 -9.64 -6.04
N THR A 68 -9.28 -8.63 -6.69
CA THR A 68 -8.76 -8.11 -7.97
C THR A 68 -7.41 -7.39 -7.82
N THR A 69 -7.21 -6.66 -6.71
CA THR A 69 -5.93 -6.03 -6.40
C THR A 69 -5.11 -6.94 -5.48
N ARG A 70 -3.84 -7.13 -5.85
CA ARG A 70 -2.89 -7.94 -5.07
C ARG A 70 -2.46 -7.25 -3.78
N TYR A 71 -2.57 -5.93 -3.70
CA TYR A 71 -2.12 -5.15 -2.55
C TYR A 71 -3.27 -4.35 -1.92
N THR A 72 -3.22 -4.15 -0.61
CA THR A 72 -4.13 -3.28 0.15
C THR A 72 -3.31 -2.28 0.96
N VAL A 73 -3.63 -0.99 0.85
CA VAL A 73 -3.05 0.06 1.70
C VAL A 73 -3.59 -0.10 3.11
N ILE A 74 -2.69 -0.22 4.07
CA ILE A 74 -3.02 -0.38 5.50
C ILE A 74 -2.54 0.81 6.34
N GLY A 75 -1.67 1.66 5.79
CA GLY A 75 -1.15 2.85 6.45
C GLY A 75 -0.27 3.67 5.53
N GLY A 76 0.18 4.81 6.03
CA GLY A 76 1.21 5.62 5.40
C GLY A 76 2.01 6.38 6.44
N GLU A 77 3.21 6.79 6.06
CA GLU A 77 4.05 7.64 6.88
C GLU A 77 3.45 9.05 6.92
N ARG A 78 3.25 9.58 8.13
CA ARG A 78 2.71 10.93 8.30
C ARG A 78 3.85 11.93 8.09
N TYR A 79 3.72 12.80 7.11
CA TYR A 79 4.55 14.01 7.02
C TYR A 79 4.25 14.89 8.24
N GLY A 80 5.27 15.14 9.06
CA GLY A 80 5.18 16.01 10.25
C GLY A 80 5.10 17.48 9.89
#